data_AF-A0A183APC2-F1
#
_entry.id   AF-A0A183APC2-F1
#
_cell.length_a   1.000
_cell.length_b   1.000
_cell.length_c   1.000
_cell.angle_alpha   90.00
_cell.angle_beta   90.00
_cell.angle_gamma   90.00
#
_symmetry.space_group_name_H-M   'P 1'
#
loop_
_entity.id
_entity.type
_entity.pdbx_description
1 polymer ?
#
loop_
_entity_poly.entity_id
_entity_poly.type
_entity_poly.pdbx_seq_one_letter_code
_entity_poly.pdbx_strand_id
1 'polypeptide(L)' 'MTPNNNVPMHHSMMPPNEEMNKYAHLLQVIEEMGRDIKPTYANNKNAAERLKKNIHTARILVRECVSELERVMKS' A
#
# COMPACT_ATOMS: atom_id res chain seq x y z
N MET A 1 0.08 -41.38 -14.57
CA MET A 1 0.46 -40.13 -15.28
C MET A 1 -0.49 -39.05 -14.79
N THR A 2 -0.05 -38.22 -13.85
CA THR A 2 -0.86 -37.14 -13.26
C THR A 2 -0.83 -35.92 -14.19
N PRO A 3 -1.96 -35.37 -14.64
CA PRO A 3 -1.94 -34.12 -15.38
C PRO A 3 -1.64 -32.96 -14.43
N ASN A 4 -0.59 -32.23 -14.79
CA ASN A 4 -0.07 -31.02 -14.19
C ASN A 4 -1.07 -29.87 -14.37
N ASN A 5 -1.71 -29.38 -13.29
CA ASN A 5 -2.66 -28.27 -13.36
C ASN A 5 -1.97 -26.95 -13.00
N ASN A 6 -1.23 -26.40 -13.97
CA ASN A 6 -0.69 -25.04 -13.87
C ASN A 6 -1.84 -24.04 -14.13
N VAL A 7 -2.44 -23.53 -13.05
CA VAL A 7 -3.43 -22.44 -13.14
C VAL A 7 -2.67 -21.12 -13.28
N PRO A 8 -2.86 -20.33 -14.36
CA PRO A 8 -2.31 -19.00 -14.45
C PRO A 8 -3.02 -18.07 -13.45
N MET A 9 -2.26 -17.45 -12.55
CA MET A 9 -2.74 -16.40 -11.65
C MET A 9 -3.09 -15.15 -12.47
N HIS A 10 -4.32 -15.11 -12.97
CA HIS A 10 -4.93 -13.93 -13.56
C HIS A 10 -5.09 -12.88 -12.47
N HIS A 11 -4.13 -11.95 -12.37
CA HIS A 11 -4.30 -10.72 -11.59
C HIS A 11 -5.37 -9.90 -12.29
N SER A 12 -6.58 -9.92 -11.76
CA SER A 12 -7.72 -9.19 -12.29
C SER A 12 -7.42 -7.70 -12.42
N MET A 13 -7.69 -7.19 -13.61
CA MET A 13 -7.77 -5.78 -13.95
C MET A 13 -8.88 -5.12 -13.11
N MET A 14 -8.60 -3.95 -12.53
CA MET A 14 -9.64 -3.06 -12.00
C MET A 14 -9.45 -1.66 -12.61
N PRO A 15 -10.51 -1.02 -13.16
CA PRO A 15 -10.41 0.32 -13.74
C PRO A 15 -10.08 1.37 -12.66
N PRO A 16 -9.42 2.49 -13.03
CA PRO A 16 -8.97 3.49 -12.10
C PRO A 16 -10.15 4.34 -11.60
N ASN A 17 -10.82 3.86 -10.56
CA ASN A 17 -11.54 4.75 -9.64
C ASN A 17 -10.46 5.41 -8.76
N GLU A 18 -9.84 6.49 -9.25
CA GLU A 18 -8.66 7.11 -8.62
C GLU A 18 -8.85 7.47 -7.14
N GLU A 19 -10.09 7.74 -6.71
CA GLU A 19 -10.44 8.11 -5.33
C GLU A 19 -10.47 6.89 -4.39
N MET A 20 -11.15 5.80 -4.77
CA MET A 20 -11.13 4.54 -3.98
C MET A 20 -9.72 3.94 -3.90
N ASN A 21 -8.88 4.23 -4.89
CA ASN A 21 -7.49 3.75 -4.92
C ASN A 21 -6.60 4.43 -3.87
N LYS A 22 -6.82 5.69 -3.46
CA LYS A 22 -5.93 6.38 -2.50
C LYS A 22 -6.00 5.79 -1.10
N TYR A 23 -7.21 5.56 -0.59
CA TYR A 23 -7.42 4.94 0.72
C TYR A 23 -6.95 3.48 0.73
N ALA A 24 -7.28 2.71 -0.32
CA ALA A 24 -6.81 1.32 -0.46
C ALA A 24 -5.27 1.26 -0.51
N HIS A 25 -4.63 2.17 -1.25
CA HIS A 25 -3.19 2.27 -1.33
C HIS A 25 -2.57 2.65 0.04
N LEU A 26 -3.19 3.56 0.79
CA LEU A 26 -2.74 3.90 2.14
C LEU A 26 -2.79 2.68 3.07
N LEU A 27 -3.87 1.89 3.03
CA LEU A 27 -3.99 0.66 3.80
C LEU A 27 -2.88 -0.34 3.44
N GLN A 28 -2.61 -0.54 2.15
CA GLN A 28 -1.54 -1.42 1.69
C GLN A 28 -0.17 -0.98 2.23
N VAL A 29 0.15 0.32 2.16
CA VAL A 29 1.41 0.86 2.69
C VAL A 29 1.52 0.63 4.19
N ILE A 30 0.42 0.73 4.96
CA ILE A 30 0.39 0.44 6.40
C ILE A 30 0.69 -1.04 6.68
N GLU A 31 0.08 -1.96 5.93
CA GLU A 31 0.36 -3.39 6.07
C GLU A 31 1.83 -3.72 5.76
N GLU A 32 2.39 -3.10 4.72
CA GLU A 32 3.80 -3.23 4.36
C GLU A 32 4.73 -2.72 5.46
N MET A 33 4.45 -1.56 6.05
CA MET A 33 5.21 -1.05 7.19
C MET A 33 5.20 -2.05 8.36
N GLY A 34 4.04 -2.65 8.66
CA GLY A 34 3.90 -3.66 9.71
C GLY A 34 4.83 -4.87 9.54
N ARG A 35 5.06 -5.30 8.29
CA ARG A 35 5.99 -6.40 7.97
C ARG A 35 7.46 -6.04 8.20
N ASP A 36 7.83 -4.78 8.00
CA ASP A 36 9.22 -4.32 8.13
C ASP A 36 9.64 -3.96 9.56
N ILE A 37 8.69 -3.75 10.50
CA ILE A 37 8.99 -3.40 11.90
C ILE A 37 9.96 -4.37 12.57
N LYS A 38 9.62 -5.67 12.63
CA LYS A 38 10.45 -6.68 13.30
C LYS A 38 11.85 -6.80 12.66
N PRO A 39 11.99 -6.94 11.32
CA PRO A 39 13.28 -6.94 10.66
C PRO A 39 14.13 -5.68 10.91
N THR A 40 13.52 -4.50 10.99
CA THR A 40 14.24 -3.26 11.31
C THR A 40 14.88 -3.31 12.69
N TYR A 41 14.18 -3.82 13.70
CA TYR A 41 14.76 -4.00 15.04
C TYR A 41 15.86 -5.07 15.09
N ALA A 42 15.85 -6.02 14.16
CA ALA A 42 16.94 -6.99 13.96
C ALA A 42 18.12 -6.42 13.15
N ASN A 43 18.24 -5.09 13.04
CA ASN A 43 19.29 -4.36 12.34
C ASN A 43 19.33 -4.64 10.81
N ASN A 44 18.21 -5.03 10.21
CA ASN A 44 18.10 -5.18 8.76
C ASN A 44 18.01 -3.81 8.07
N LYS A 45 19.11 -3.37 7.47
CA LYS A 45 19.22 -2.07 6.78
C LYS A 45 18.20 -1.91 5.65
N ASN A 46 17.92 -2.97 4.90
CA ASN A 46 16.96 -2.90 3.78
C ASN A 46 15.52 -2.70 4.28
N ALA A 47 15.15 -3.39 5.37
CA ALA A 47 13.84 -3.20 5.99
C ALA A 47 13.70 -1.79 6.57
N ALA A 48 14.76 -1.27 7.22
CA ALA A 48 14.77 0.11 7.72
C ALA A 48 14.56 1.14 6.61
N GLU A 49 15.22 0.99 5.46
CA GLU A 49 15.04 1.90 4.32
C GLU A 49 13.65 1.80 3.68
N ARG A 50 13.11 0.58 3.55
CA ARG A 50 11.71 0.40 3.08
C ARG A 50 10.72 1.03 4.04
N LEU A 51 10.86 0.79 5.34
CA LEU A 51 10.02 1.38 6.37
C LEU A 51 10.05 2.91 6.29
N LYS A 52 11.24 3.51 6.16
CA LYS A 52 11.39 4.97 5.99
C LYS A 52 10.69 5.51 4.75
N LYS A 53 10.81 4.82 3.61
CA LYS A 53 10.12 5.19 2.36
C LYS A 53 8.61 5.10 2.52
N ASN A 54 8.11 4.01 3.08
CA ASN A 54 6.68 3.79 3.28
C ASN A 54 6.07 4.81 4.25
N ILE A 55 6.78 5.20 5.30
CA ILE A 55 6.37 6.30 6.19
C ILE A 55 6.23 7.62 5.42
N HIS A 56 7.17 7.91 4.52
CA HIS A 56 7.09 9.12 3.70
C HIS A 56 5.91 9.08 2.73
N THR A 57 5.71 7.97 2.02
CA THR A 57 4.58 7.76 1.10
C THR A 57 3.24 7.89 1.81
N ALA A 58 3.07 7.21 2.95
CA ALA A 58 1.85 7.29 3.75
C ALA A 58 1.52 8.74 4.15
N ARG A 59 2.53 9.54 4.53
CA ARG A 59 2.34 10.97 4.87
C ARG A 59 1.89 11.83 3.69
N ILE A 60 2.24 11.49 2.47
CA ILE A 60 1.75 12.18 1.28
C ILE A 60 0.29 11.80 1.04
N LEU A 61 0.01 10.49 0.99
CA LEU A 61 -1.33 9.95 0.77
C LEU A 61 -2.35 10.47 1.78
N VAL A 62 -2.00 10.54 3.07
CA VAL A 62 -2.88 11.09 4.11
C VAL A 62 -3.20 12.56 3.85
N ARG A 63 -2.22 13.37 3.43
CA ARG A 63 -2.46 14.79 3.12
C ARG A 63 -3.40 14.96 1.93
N GLU A 64 -3.25 14.12 0.92
CA GLU A 64 -4.13 14.10 -0.25
C GLU A 64 -5.56 13.69 0.13
N CYS A 65 -5.71 12.62 0.93
CA CYS A 65 -7.02 12.16 1.41
C CYS A 65 -7.73 13.22 2.29
N VAL A 66 -6.98 13.90 3.17
CA VAL A 66 -7.54 14.98 4.00
C VAL A 66 -7.98 16.15 3.13
N SER A 67 -7.14 16.60 2.19
CA SER A 67 -7.49 17.73 1.31
C SER A 67 -8.71 17.44 0.44
N GLU A 68 -8.86 16.20 -0.04
CA GLU A 68 -10.05 15.74 -0.77
C GLU A 68 -11.30 15.79 0.10
N LEU A 69 -11.22 15.25 1.32
CA LEU A 69 -12.33 15.25 2.28
C LEU A 69 -12.78 16.68 2.66
N GLU A 70 -11.83 17.61 2.84
CA GLU A 70 -12.13 19.02 3.08
C GLU A 70 -12.87 19.70 1.92
N ARG A 71 -12.63 19.28 0.67
CA ARG A 71 -13.36 19.80 -0.51
C ARG A 71 -14.79 19.28 -0.55
N VAL A 72 -14.96 17.98 -0.30
CA VAL A 72 -16.28 17.34 -0.27
C VAL A 72 -17.15 17.93 0.84
N MET A 73 -16.59 18.16 2.04
CA MET A 73 -17.33 18.74 3.17
C MET A 73 -17.70 20.22 2.99
N LYS A 74 -17.05 20.94 2.06
CA LYS A 74 -17.33 22.35 1.75
C LYS A 74 -18.26 22.54 0.54
N SER A 75 -18.58 21.46 -0.16
CA SER A 75 -19.52 21.43 -1.28
C SER A 75 -20.93 21.13 -0.78
#